data_AF-A0A350V4K0-F1
#
_entry.id   AF-A0A350V4K0-F1
#
_cell.length_a   1.000
_cell.length_b   1.000
_cell.length_c   1.000
_cell.angle_alpha   90.00
_cell.angle_beta   90.00
_cell.angle_gamma   90.00
#
_symmetry.space_group_name_H-M   'P 1'
#
loop_
_entity.id
_entity.type
_entity.pdbx_description
1 polymer ?
#
loop_
_entity_poly.entity_id
_entity_poly.type
_entity_poly.pdbx_seq_one_letter_code
_entity_poly.pdbx_strand_id
1 'polypeptide(L)'
;MKNKEIFSLKVKQSESPISFFEEEYSRMTDMAAALDELYWDIEKEGINTHVIKTINETVNGFYNELSALFKMEEDILFKELKQAMPEKGLADALINENANILLLFDALKNIFSENDEIRKEKDLLQAEMIALADLLQRDAVKKNNMLVHEINILLPRQKLEEMRTKLKNGQFVHA
;
A
#
# COMPACT_ATOMS: atom_id res chain seq x y z
N MET A 1 -18.91 1.66 -16.67
CA MET A 1 -18.39 1.88 -15.31
C MET A 1 -17.65 3.20 -15.27
N LYS A 2 -17.78 3.96 -14.18
CA LYS A 2 -17.06 5.24 -14.02
C LYS A 2 -15.57 4.92 -13.94
N ASN A 3 -14.74 5.58 -14.75
CA ASN A 3 -13.30 5.70 -14.48
C ASN A 3 -13.19 6.34 -13.08
N LYS A 4 -13.06 5.53 -12.03
CA LYS A 4 -12.65 6.00 -10.70
C LYS A 4 -11.25 6.58 -10.93
N GLU A 5 -11.06 7.86 -10.61
CA GLU A 5 -9.76 8.52 -10.71
C GLU A 5 -8.70 7.57 -10.19
N ILE A 6 -7.80 7.18 -11.09
CA ILE A 6 -6.67 6.30 -10.77
C ILE A 6 -5.95 6.99 -9.61
N PHE A 7 -5.84 6.23 -8.54
CA PHE A 7 -5.39 6.68 -7.24
C PHE A 7 -4.08 7.46 -7.40
N SER A 8 -3.97 8.53 -6.64
CA SER A 8 -2.83 9.44 -6.72
C SER A 8 -2.57 9.89 -5.31
N LEU A 9 -1.30 9.80 -4.89
CA LEU A 9 -0.80 10.38 -3.64
C LEU A 9 -1.07 11.87 -3.64
N LYS A 10 -2.29 12.26 -3.24
CA LYS A 10 -2.65 13.64 -2.99
C LYS A 10 -2.08 13.94 -1.62
N VAL A 11 -0.88 14.52 -1.59
CA VAL A 11 -0.36 15.27 -0.43
C VAL A 11 -1.24 16.52 -0.28
N LYS A 12 -2.52 16.33 0.05
CA LYS A 12 -3.36 17.42 0.52
C LYS A 12 -2.79 17.89 1.85
N GLN A 13 -3.10 19.14 2.19
CA GLN A 13 -2.65 19.81 3.40
C GLN A 13 -3.16 19.07 4.64
N SER A 14 -2.54 17.95 5.01
CA SER A 14 -2.87 17.24 6.23
C SER A 14 -2.56 18.15 7.42
N GLU A 15 -3.46 18.13 8.41
CA GLU A 15 -3.30 18.94 9.61
C GLU A 15 -2.07 18.47 10.42
N SER A 16 -1.74 17.18 10.33
CA SER A 16 -0.56 16.56 10.93
C SER A 16 0.07 15.48 10.03
N PRO A 17 1.33 15.07 10.27
CA PRO A 17 1.92 13.89 9.61
C PRO A 17 1.14 12.61 9.90
N ILE A 18 0.56 12.48 11.09
CA ILE A 18 -0.18 11.29 11.50
C ILE A 18 -1.47 11.16 10.71
N SER A 19 -2.23 12.25 10.61
CA SER A 19 -3.46 12.24 9.82
C SER A 19 -3.18 11.96 8.34
N PHE A 20 -2.03 12.37 7.81
CA PHE A 20 -1.61 11.96 6.47
C PHE A 20 -1.48 10.44 6.36
N PHE A 21 -0.67 9.81 7.22
CA PHE A 21 -0.49 8.36 7.18
C PHE A 21 -1.78 7.58 7.48
N GLU A 22 -2.64 8.06 8.38
CA GLU A 22 -3.96 7.46 8.62
C GLU A 22 -4.84 7.49 7.36
N GLU A 23 -4.84 8.60 6.61
CA GLU A 23 -5.52 8.69 5.32
C GLU A 23 -4.92 7.68 4.31
N GLU A 24 -3.59 7.55 4.25
CA GLU A 24 -2.93 6.56 3.39
C GLU A 24 -3.32 5.12 3.75
N TYR A 25 -3.37 4.77 5.04
CA TYR A 25 -3.78 3.45 5.49
C TYR A 25 -5.26 3.18 5.23
N SER A 26 -6.11 4.21 5.32
CA SER A 26 -7.49 4.11 4.84
C SER A 26 -7.51 3.80 3.34
N ARG A 27 -6.66 4.46 2.53
CA ARG A 27 -6.56 4.17 1.10
C ARG A 27 -6.04 2.75 0.81
N MET A 28 -5.16 2.19 1.64
CA MET A 28 -4.76 0.78 1.52
C MET A 28 -5.96 -0.17 1.69
N THR A 29 -6.91 0.19 2.57
CA THR A 29 -8.16 -0.57 2.74
C THR A 29 -9.05 -0.45 1.50
N ASP A 30 -9.11 0.72 0.87
CA ASP A 30 -9.83 0.90 -0.40
C ASP A 30 -9.19 0.10 -1.54
N MET A 31 -7.85 -0.01 -1.57
CA MET A 31 -7.13 -0.85 -2.51
C MET A 31 -7.45 -2.34 -2.31
N ALA A 32 -7.50 -2.81 -1.06
CA ALA A 32 -7.93 -4.17 -0.74
C ALA A 32 -9.35 -4.45 -1.25
N ALA A 33 -10.29 -3.54 -1.00
CA ALA A 33 -11.67 -3.66 -1.50
C ALA A 33 -11.74 -3.68 -3.04
N ALA A 34 -10.88 -2.92 -3.72
CA ALA A 34 -10.81 -2.93 -5.17
C ALA A 34 -10.26 -4.25 -5.74
N LEU A 35 -9.30 -4.90 -5.06
CA LEU A 35 -8.83 -6.24 -5.42
C LEU A 35 -9.95 -7.29 -5.26
N ASP A 36 -10.75 -7.18 -4.19
CA ASP A 36 -11.96 -8.00 -4.01
C ASP A 36 -13.01 -7.76 -5.11
N GLU A 37 -13.25 -6.50 -5.51
CA GLU A 37 -14.12 -6.16 -6.64
C GLU A 37 -13.65 -6.87 -7.93
N LEU A 38 -12.35 -6.82 -8.21
CA LEU A 38 -11.77 -7.49 -9.38
C LEU A 38 -11.87 -9.01 -9.33
N TYR A 39 -11.75 -9.62 -8.15
CA TYR A 39 -12.02 -11.05 -7.98
C TYR A 39 -13.44 -11.41 -8.45
N TRP A 40 -14.43 -10.59 -8.05
CA TRP A 40 -15.82 -10.80 -8.46
C TRP A 40 -16.06 -10.53 -9.94
N ASP A 41 -15.33 -9.60 -10.54
CA ASP A 41 -15.40 -9.35 -11.98
C ASP A 41 -14.89 -10.57 -12.77
N ILE A 42 -13.81 -11.21 -12.31
CA ILE A 42 -13.34 -12.49 -12.88
C ILE A 42 -14.41 -13.59 -12.73
N GLU A 43 -15.08 -13.69 -11.58
CA GLU A 43 -16.15 -14.68 -11.38
C GLU A 43 -17.36 -14.45 -12.28
N LYS A 44 -17.77 -13.20 -12.48
CA LYS A 44 -18.97 -12.85 -13.26
C LYS A 44 -18.72 -12.89 -14.76
N GLU A 45 -17.61 -12.33 -15.21
CA GLU A 45 -17.33 -12.07 -16.63
C GLU A 45 -16.31 -13.05 -17.22
N GLY A 46 -15.66 -13.85 -16.37
CA GLY A 46 -14.54 -14.69 -16.76
C GLY A 46 -13.29 -13.87 -17.12
N ILE A 47 -12.20 -14.59 -17.38
CA ILE A 47 -10.95 -13.97 -17.83
C ILE A 47 -11.07 -13.59 -19.31
N ASN A 48 -11.31 -12.30 -19.56
CA ASN A 48 -11.37 -11.68 -20.89
C ASN A 48 -10.41 -10.49 -21.00
N THR A 49 -10.21 -9.97 -22.21
CA THR A 49 -9.24 -8.89 -22.46
C THR A 49 -9.52 -7.62 -21.66
N HIS A 50 -10.79 -7.30 -21.40
CA HIS A 50 -11.15 -6.15 -20.58
C HIS A 50 -10.77 -6.38 -19.12
N VAL A 51 -11.15 -7.51 -18.53
CA VAL A 51 -10.81 -7.88 -17.15
C VAL A 51 -9.29 -7.92 -16.95
N ILE A 52 -8.54 -8.55 -17.87
CA ILE A 52 -7.07 -8.59 -17.82
C ILE A 52 -6.47 -7.19 -17.84
N LYS A 53 -6.96 -6.31 -18.72
CA LYS A 53 -6.49 -4.93 -18.81
C LYS A 53 -6.76 -4.19 -17.49
N THR A 54 -7.97 -4.29 -16.95
CA THR A 54 -8.35 -3.63 -15.71
C THR A 54 -7.48 -4.10 -14.55
N ILE A 55 -7.28 -5.42 -14.39
CA ILE A 55 -6.43 -5.94 -13.31
C ILE A 55 -4.99 -5.44 -13.46
N ASN A 56 -4.43 -5.48 -14.68
CA ASN A 56 -3.09 -4.96 -14.93
C ASN A 56 -2.94 -3.48 -14.57
N GLU A 57 -3.88 -2.63 -15.00
CA GLU A 57 -3.85 -1.20 -14.69
C GLU A 57 -3.97 -0.96 -13.18
N THR A 58 -4.87 -1.68 -12.50
CA THR A 58 -5.08 -1.57 -11.05
C THR A 58 -3.87 -2.04 -10.25
N VAL A 59 -3.36 -3.25 -10.54
CA VAL A 59 -2.22 -3.85 -9.83
C VAL A 59 -0.95 -3.01 -10.00
N ASN A 60 -0.68 -2.51 -11.21
CA ASN A 60 0.47 -1.63 -11.43
C ASN A 60 0.31 -0.26 -10.75
N GLY A 61 -0.90 0.31 -10.77
CA GLY A 61 -1.19 1.56 -10.06
C GLY A 61 -0.94 1.43 -8.57
N PHE A 62 -1.53 0.41 -7.94
CA PHE A 62 -1.37 0.13 -6.51
C PHE A 62 0.08 -0.17 -6.14
N TYR A 63 0.80 -0.95 -6.94
CA TYR A 63 2.22 -1.22 -6.70
C TYR A 63 3.04 0.08 -6.62
N ASN A 64 2.88 0.97 -7.59
CA ASN A 64 3.64 2.23 -7.63
C ASN A 64 3.32 3.12 -6.43
N GLU A 65 2.05 3.23 -6.05
CA GLU A 65 1.63 4.03 -4.91
C GLU A 65 2.10 3.47 -3.58
N LEU A 66 1.94 2.17 -3.37
CA LEU A 66 2.39 1.50 -2.14
C LEU A 66 3.91 1.51 -2.02
N SER A 67 4.63 1.32 -3.13
CA SER A 67 6.09 1.45 -3.14
C SER A 67 6.52 2.85 -2.69
N ALA A 68 5.87 3.90 -3.21
CA ALA A 68 6.15 5.27 -2.80
C ALA A 68 5.77 5.54 -1.33
N LEU A 69 4.62 5.03 -0.88
CA LEU A 69 4.17 5.14 0.50
C LEU A 69 5.14 4.44 1.47
N PHE A 70 5.49 3.18 1.21
CA PHE A 70 6.38 2.40 2.07
C PHE A 70 7.78 3.01 2.13
N LYS A 71 8.26 3.54 1.00
CA LYS A 71 9.51 4.29 0.99
C LYS A 71 9.43 5.55 1.87
N MET A 72 8.30 6.25 1.83
CA MET A 72 8.06 7.42 2.66
C MET A 72 7.96 7.07 4.15
N GLU A 73 7.29 5.97 4.51
CA GLU A 73 7.27 5.45 5.87
C GLU A 73 8.69 5.17 6.37
N GLU A 74 9.51 4.50 5.58
CA GLU A 74 10.90 4.20 5.92
C GLU A 74 11.74 5.45 6.17
N ASP A 75 11.68 6.40 5.24
CA ASP A 75 12.56 7.57 5.24
C ASP A 75 12.15 8.61 6.30
N ILE A 76 10.86 8.69 6.63
CA ILE A 76 10.30 9.70 7.52
C ILE A 76 9.98 9.14 8.90
N LEU A 77 9.27 8.02 8.95
CA LEU A 77 8.58 7.58 10.15
C LEU A 77 9.38 6.48 10.87
N PHE A 78 9.74 5.40 10.17
CA PHE A 78 10.52 4.31 10.75
C PHE A 78 11.93 4.75 11.14
N LYS A 79 12.53 5.69 10.39
CA LYS A 79 13.82 6.28 10.76
C LYS A 79 13.79 6.95 12.13
N GLU A 80 12.74 7.72 12.44
CA GLU A 80 12.62 8.42 13.72
C GLU A 80 12.19 7.46 14.84
N LEU A 81 11.31 6.48 14.55
CA LEU A 81 10.96 5.43 15.50
C LEU A 81 12.17 4.59 15.91
N LYS A 82 13.05 4.21 14.97
CA LYS A 82 14.29 3.48 15.27
C LYS A 82 15.26 4.28 16.15
N GLN A 83 15.22 5.61 16.09
CA GLN A 83 16.02 6.46 16.97
C GLN A 83 15.41 6.54 18.38
N ALA A 84 14.08 6.59 18.47
CA ALA A 84 13.36 6.63 19.75
C ALA A 84 13.34 5.27 20.46
N MET A 85 13.26 4.18 19.70
CA MET A 85 13.31 2.80 20.16
C MET A 85 14.32 2.00 19.31
N PRO A 86 15.59 1.94 19.76
CA PRO A 86 16.64 1.23 19.03
C PRO A 86 16.55 -0.30 19.17
N GLU A 87 15.73 -0.80 20.09
CA GLU A 87 15.46 -2.23 20.20
C GLU A 87 14.58 -2.68 19.02
N LYS A 88 15.03 -3.73 18.31
CA LYS A 88 14.34 -4.28 17.15
C LYS A 88 12.97 -4.82 17.56
N GLY A 89 11.90 -4.15 17.13
CA GLY A 89 10.54 -4.61 17.39
C GLY A 89 9.61 -4.24 16.24
N LEU A 90 8.98 -3.08 16.32
CA LEU A 90 7.90 -2.74 15.41
C LEU A 90 8.37 -2.28 14.03
N ALA A 91 9.30 -1.31 13.96
CA ALA A 91 9.71 -0.71 12.69
C ALA A 91 10.33 -1.74 11.72
N ASP A 92 11.17 -2.65 12.21
CA ASP A 92 11.75 -3.71 11.38
C ASP A 92 10.70 -4.74 10.93
N ALA A 93 9.71 -5.06 11.78
CA ALA A 93 8.62 -5.96 11.41
C ALA A 93 7.75 -5.38 10.30
N LEU A 94 7.39 -4.09 10.41
CA LEU A 94 6.59 -3.40 9.40
C LEU A 94 7.34 -3.23 8.06
N ILE A 95 8.65 -2.97 8.08
CA ILE A 95 9.47 -2.93 6.86
C ILE A 95 9.45 -4.29 6.14
N ASN A 96 9.58 -5.39 6.89
CA ASN A 96 9.50 -6.72 6.31
C ASN A 96 8.09 -7.03 5.75
N GLU A 97 7.03 -6.59 6.42
CA GLU A 97 5.66 -6.72 5.94
C GLU A 97 5.42 -5.91 4.65
N ASN A 98 5.91 -4.67 4.59
CA ASN A 98 5.90 -3.83 3.38
C ASN A 98 6.61 -4.54 2.21
N ALA A 99 7.79 -5.10 2.45
CA ALA A 99 8.53 -5.83 1.43
C ALA A 99 7.76 -7.06 0.93
N ASN A 100 7.12 -7.82 1.83
CA ASN A 100 6.29 -8.97 1.47
C ASN A 100 5.07 -8.57 0.62
N ILE A 101 4.42 -7.46 0.94
CA ILE A 101 3.31 -6.92 0.13
C ILE A 101 3.80 -6.63 -1.30
N LEU A 102 4.93 -5.93 -1.44
CA LEU A 102 5.47 -5.61 -2.77
C LEU A 102 5.88 -6.87 -3.55
N LEU A 103 6.43 -7.89 -2.87
CA LEU A 103 6.74 -9.18 -3.49
C LEU A 103 5.50 -9.90 -4.03
N LEU A 104 4.36 -9.84 -3.32
CA LEU A 104 3.10 -10.42 -3.82
C LEU A 104 2.56 -9.64 -5.02
N PHE A 105 2.68 -8.31 -5.03
CA PHE A 105 2.36 -7.52 -6.21
C PHE A 105 3.23 -7.89 -7.41
N ASP A 106 4.53 -8.09 -7.20
CA ASP A 106 5.43 -8.51 -8.27
C ASP A 106 5.12 -9.93 -8.77
N ALA A 107 4.73 -10.86 -7.89
CA ALA A 107 4.23 -12.17 -8.27
C ALA A 107 2.96 -12.07 -9.15
N LEU A 108 1.99 -11.24 -8.74
CA LEU A 108 0.79 -10.97 -9.55
C LEU A 108 1.14 -10.38 -10.92
N LYS A 109 2.06 -9.42 -10.97
CA LYS A 109 2.52 -8.81 -12.23
C LYS A 109 3.19 -9.83 -13.15
N ASN A 110 3.96 -10.77 -12.60
CA ASN A 110 4.63 -11.81 -13.38
C ASN A 110 3.63 -12.77 -14.04
N ILE A 111 2.53 -13.10 -13.36
CA ILE A 111 1.42 -13.88 -13.95
C ILE A 111 0.89 -13.20 -15.23
N PHE A 112 0.87 -11.87 -15.28
CA PHE A 112 0.42 -11.12 -16.45
C PHE A 112 1.48 -10.98 -17.56
N SER A 113 2.77 -10.92 -17.22
CA SER A 113 3.84 -10.69 -18.21
C SER A 113 4.29 -11.96 -18.93
N GLU A 114 4.18 -13.12 -18.29
CA GLU A 114 4.76 -14.38 -18.79
C GLU A 114 3.74 -15.27 -19.50
N ASN A 115 2.44 -14.96 -19.43
CA ASN A 115 1.41 -15.96 -19.70
C ASN A 115 0.37 -15.56 -20.77
N ASP A 116 0.59 -16.06 -21.99
CA ASP A 116 -0.45 -16.15 -23.03
C ASP A 116 -1.64 -17.04 -22.59
N GLU A 117 -1.48 -17.80 -21.49
CA GLU A 117 -2.47 -18.73 -20.96
C GLU A 117 -3.03 -18.32 -19.59
N ILE A 118 -3.10 -17.03 -19.26
CA ILE A 118 -3.65 -16.51 -17.99
C ILE A 118 -5.06 -17.06 -17.64
N ARG A 119 -5.83 -17.50 -18.66
CA ARG A 119 -7.11 -18.21 -18.47
C ARG A 119 -6.98 -19.55 -17.74
N LYS A 120 -5.85 -20.25 -17.89
CA LYS A 120 -5.55 -21.50 -17.18
C LYS A 120 -5.04 -21.27 -15.77
N GLU A 121 -4.58 -20.05 -15.47
CA GLU A 121 -4.11 -19.64 -14.14
C GLU A 121 -5.15 -18.81 -13.37
N LYS A 122 -6.43 -18.90 -13.76
CA LYS A 122 -7.53 -18.18 -13.11
C LYS A 122 -7.51 -18.36 -11.59
N ASP A 123 -7.44 -19.62 -11.13
CA ASP A 123 -7.52 -19.95 -9.71
C ASP A 123 -6.30 -19.40 -8.95
N LEU A 124 -5.11 -19.41 -9.57
CA LEU A 124 -3.90 -18.85 -8.99
C LEU A 124 -4.01 -17.32 -8.90
N LEU A 125 -4.38 -16.65 -9.98
CA LEU A 125 -4.60 -15.21 -10.01
C LEU A 125 -5.58 -14.76 -8.92
N GLN A 126 -6.70 -15.47 -8.79
CA GLN A 126 -7.70 -15.18 -7.78
C GLN A 126 -7.20 -15.43 -6.36
N ALA A 127 -6.46 -16.52 -6.13
CA ALA A 127 -5.87 -16.81 -4.82
C ALA A 127 -4.87 -15.72 -4.41
N GLU A 128 -4.00 -15.29 -5.32
CA GLU A 128 -3.02 -14.23 -5.07
C GLU A 128 -3.71 -12.87 -4.82
N MET A 129 -4.78 -12.55 -5.54
CA MET A 129 -5.56 -11.33 -5.31
C MET A 129 -6.23 -11.31 -3.93
N ILE A 130 -6.81 -12.43 -3.50
CA ILE A 130 -7.41 -12.56 -2.15
C ILE A 130 -6.32 -12.44 -1.07
N ALA A 131 -5.20 -13.14 -1.26
CA ALA A 131 -4.09 -13.10 -0.31
C ALA A 131 -3.55 -11.66 -0.15
N LEU A 132 -3.43 -10.93 -1.25
CA LEU A 132 -2.99 -9.56 -1.26
C LEU A 132 -4.01 -8.61 -0.61
N ALA A 133 -5.30 -8.78 -0.89
CA ALA A 133 -6.37 -8.01 -0.26
C ALA A 133 -6.37 -8.19 1.27
N ASP A 134 -6.32 -9.43 1.76
CA ASP A 134 -6.26 -9.73 3.20
C ASP A 134 -4.99 -9.14 3.84
N LEU A 135 -3.84 -9.24 3.16
CA LEU A 135 -2.58 -8.69 3.68
C LEU A 135 -2.62 -7.17 3.76
N LEU A 136 -3.11 -6.48 2.72
CA LEU A 136 -3.26 -5.02 2.72
C LEU A 136 -4.20 -4.54 3.82
N GLN A 137 -5.33 -5.23 4.00
CA GLN A 137 -6.30 -4.87 5.03
C GLN A 137 -5.71 -5.05 6.43
N ARG A 138 -5.02 -6.17 6.68
CA ARG A 138 -4.37 -6.43 7.99
C ARG A 138 -3.25 -5.43 8.27
N ASP A 139 -2.41 -5.15 7.29
CA ASP A 139 -1.32 -4.17 7.42
C ASP A 139 -1.87 -2.77 7.69
N ALA A 140 -2.88 -2.34 6.95
CA ALA A 140 -3.55 -1.05 7.16
C ALA A 140 -4.11 -0.91 8.58
N VAL A 141 -4.80 -1.94 9.08
CA VAL A 141 -5.36 -1.97 10.44
C VAL A 141 -4.24 -1.95 11.49
N LYS A 142 -3.18 -2.72 11.27
CA LYS A 142 -2.02 -2.77 12.18
C LYS A 142 -1.33 -1.42 12.26
N LYS A 143 -1.11 -0.75 11.13
CA LYS A 143 -0.50 0.58 11.08
C LYS A 143 -1.39 1.65 11.70
N ASN A 144 -2.70 1.66 11.41
CA ASN A 144 -3.62 2.59 12.05
C ASN A 144 -3.72 2.42 13.57
N ASN A 145 -3.71 1.19 14.07
CA ASN A 145 -3.96 0.95 15.50
C ASN A 145 -2.69 0.91 16.35
N MET A 146 -1.60 0.33 15.82
CA MET A 146 -0.36 0.14 16.58
C MET A 146 0.67 1.20 16.24
N LEU A 147 0.97 1.40 14.95
CA LEU A 147 2.03 2.32 14.54
C LEU A 147 1.71 3.77 14.89
N VAL A 148 0.50 4.23 14.57
CA VAL A 148 0.04 5.58 14.93
C VAL A 148 0.08 5.79 16.44
N HIS A 149 -0.34 4.79 17.21
CA HIS A 149 -0.32 4.86 18.67
C HIS A 149 1.11 4.99 19.21
N GLU A 150 2.04 4.15 18.72
CA GLU A 150 3.44 4.20 19.12
C GLU A 150 4.10 5.54 18.77
N ILE A 151 3.82 6.08 17.59
CA ILE A 151 4.36 7.39 17.21
C ILE A 151 3.90 8.49 18.17
N ASN A 152 2.62 8.52 18.52
CA ASN A 152 2.06 9.53 19.41
C ASN A 152 2.62 9.45 20.83
N ILE A 153 3.04 8.26 21.27
CA ILE A 153 3.65 8.04 22.59
C ILE A 153 5.14 8.38 22.59
N LEU A 154 5.86 7.92 21.55
CA LEU A 154 7.33 7.89 21.56
C LEU A 154 7.95 9.15 20.95
N LEU A 155 7.29 9.77 19.98
CA LEU A 155 7.89 10.88 19.22
C LEU A 155 7.44 12.22 19.81
N PRO A 156 8.39 13.08 20.24
CA PRO A 156 8.05 14.38 20.78
C PRO A 156 7.47 15.27 19.68
N ARG A 157 6.61 16.22 20.06
CA ARG A 157 5.93 17.13 19.11
C ARG A 157 6.87 17.82 18.12
N GLN A 158 8.09 18.18 18.54
CA GLN A 158 9.09 18.76 17.65
C GLN A 158 9.42 17.84 16.46
N LYS A 159 9.56 16.53 16.70
CA LYS A 159 9.81 15.54 15.65
C LYS A 159 8.63 15.41 14.70
N LEU A 160 7.41 15.46 15.21
CA LEU A 160 6.21 15.47 14.36
C LEU A 160 6.17 16.71 13.45
N GLU A 161 6.54 17.89 13.93
CA GLU A 161 6.62 19.09 13.06
C GLU A 161 7.76 19.01 12.03
N GLU A 162 8.90 18.39 12.38
CA GLU A 162 9.97 18.09 11.42
C GLU A 162 9.47 17.17 10.30
N MET A 163 8.75 16.09 10.64
CA MET A 163 8.13 15.20 9.65
C MET A 163 7.12 15.93 8.77
N ARG A 164 6.30 16.81 9.36
CA ARG A 164 5.32 17.61 8.61
C ARG A 164 5.99 18.45 7.54
N THR A 165 7.16 19.01 7.87
CA THR A 165 7.97 19.79 6.94
C THR A 165 8.54 18.93 5.83
N LYS A 166 9.05 17.73 6.14
CA LYS A 166 9.54 16.76 5.14
C LYS A 166 8.43 16.35 4.15
N LEU A 167 7.23 16.08 4.65
CA LEU A 167 6.05 15.72 3.83
C LEU A 167 5.64 16.88 2.90
N LYS A 168 5.56 18.11 3.42
CA LYS A 168 5.16 19.30 2.62
C LYS A 168 6.14 19.65 1.51
N ASN A 169 7.44 19.46 1.74
CA ASN A 169 8.47 19.83 0.77
C ASN A 169 8.59 18.83 -0.39
N GLY A 170 7.75 17.79 -0.43
CA GLY A 170 7.70 16.85 -1.54
C GLY A 170 9.05 16.19 -1.82
N GLN A 171 9.89 16.01 -0.79
CA GLN A 171 11.25 15.45 -0.92
C GLN A 171 11.27 14.01 -1.48
N PHE A 172 10.12 13.46 -1.87
CA PHE A 172 9.94 12.08 -2.30
C PHE A 172 8.98 11.94 -3.50
N VAL A 173 8.61 13.03 -4.21
CA VAL A 173 7.73 12.95 -5.40
C VAL A 173 8.46 12.43 -6.65
N HIS A 174 9.78 12.30 -6.62
CA HIS A 174 10.55 11.72 -7.74
C HIS A 174 11.72 10.89 -7.23
N ALA A 175 11.58 9.57 -7.25
CA ALA A 175 12.67 8.62 -7.43
C ALA A 175 12.19 7.52 -8.39
#